data_AF-A0A6M1RSP1-F1
#
_entry.id   AF-A0A6M1RSP1-F1
#
_cell.length_a   1.000
_cell.length_b   1.000
_cell.length_c   1.000
_cell.angle_alpha   90.00
_cell.angle_beta   90.00
_cell.angle_gamma   90.00
#
_symmetry.space_group_name_H-M   'P 1'
#
loop_
_entity.id
_entity.type
_entity.pdbx_description
1 polymer ?
#
loop_
_entity_poly.entity_id
_entity_poly.type
_entity_poly.pdbx_seq_one_letter_code
_entity_poly.pdbx_strand_id
1 'polypeptide(L)'
;MVRIHAGQPDFFLSQGHFMNDWQIQTRASECQGCGRRFSDRQPYHTLLWADADAGRYRRQDVCPECWETRYRQEARTRPEVVSLWRGVYEAPPPPREPIQRDAAESLLRQLCERGDPRYRSAVYILAVMMERKRLLRVKEQFWRDGCRIFVYEHTRTGDVFTVQDPALKLSELDEVQREVARLLEQGLPPAGSDPGSDPGATGETGTEAAMAAPDAPARP
;
A
#
# COMPACT_ATOMS: atom_id res chain seq x y z
N MET A 1 -7.67 77.16 -27.41
CA MET A 1 -7.01 75.92 -27.86
C MET A 1 -6.09 75.45 -26.73
N VAL A 2 -6.61 74.62 -25.82
CA VAL A 2 -5.85 74.06 -24.69
C VAL A 2 -6.17 72.57 -24.65
N ARG A 3 -5.18 71.75 -25.04
CA ARG A 3 -5.24 70.28 -24.95
C ARG A 3 -5.04 69.90 -23.49
N ILE A 4 -6.04 69.26 -22.89
CA ILE A 4 -5.92 68.61 -21.58
C ILE A 4 -5.30 67.23 -21.83
N HIS A 5 -4.07 67.03 -21.33
CA HIS A 5 -3.42 65.72 -21.31
C HIS A 5 -4.06 64.87 -20.19
N ALA A 6 -4.72 63.78 -20.59
CA ALA A 6 -5.12 62.71 -19.68
C ALA A 6 -3.86 61.91 -19.31
N GLY A 7 -3.34 62.11 -18.09
CA GLY A 7 -2.36 61.23 -17.49
C GLY A 7 -3.08 60.05 -16.83
N GLN A 8 -2.93 58.85 -17.40
CA GLN A 8 -3.26 57.61 -16.70
C GLN A 8 -2.22 57.40 -15.59
N PRO A 9 -2.61 57.10 -14.34
CA PRO A 9 -1.68 56.54 -13.39
C PRO A 9 -1.43 55.07 -13.75
N ASP A 10 -0.16 54.77 -14.07
CA ASP A 10 0.36 53.41 -14.21
C ASP A 10 0.22 52.68 -12.86
N PHE A 11 -0.91 52.02 -12.67
CA PHE A 11 -1.07 50.97 -11.68
C PHE A 11 -0.23 49.76 -12.14
N PHE A 12 1.07 49.81 -11.90
CA PHE A 12 1.89 48.60 -11.78
C PHE A 12 1.42 47.84 -10.53
N LEU A 13 0.32 47.11 -10.68
CA LEU A 13 0.05 45.95 -9.85
C LEU A 13 1.18 44.97 -10.13
N SER A 14 2.25 45.06 -9.34
CA SER A 14 3.17 43.95 -9.11
C SER A 14 2.30 42.81 -8.56
N GLN A 15 1.80 41.97 -9.46
CA GLN A 15 1.31 40.65 -9.11
C GLN A 15 2.54 39.86 -8.67
N GLY A 16 2.98 40.10 -7.43
CA GLY A 16 3.72 39.13 -6.66
C GLY A 16 2.81 37.92 -6.52
N HIS A 17 2.99 36.95 -7.40
CA HIS A 17 2.43 35.62 -7.26
C HIS A 17 2.92 35.09 -5.89
N PHE A 18 2.09 35.22 -4.85
CA PHE A 18 2.27 34.48 -3.59
C PHE A 18 1.99 33.01 -3.90
N MET A 19 2.89 32.35 -4.63
CA MET A 19 2.98 30.90 -4.60
C MET A 19 3.56 30.54 -3.23
N ASN A 20 2.69 30.43 -2.23
CA ASN A 20 3.02 29.78 -0.97
C ASN A 20 3.50 28.37 -1.31
N ASP A 21 4.80 28.12 -1.15
CA ASP A 21 5.38 26.80 -1.34
C ASP A 21 5.05 25.97 -0.08
N TRP A 22 3.97 25.20 -0.15
CA TRP A 22 3.45 24.38 0.97
C TRP A 22 4.27 23.10 1.22
N GLN A 23 5.53 23.06 0.79
CA GLN A 23 6.40 21.90 0.97
C GLN A 23 6.87 21.75 2.43
N ILE A 24 6.06 21.08 3.26
CA ILE A 24 6.42 20.72 4.65
C ILE A 24 7.15 19.37 4.66
N GLN A 25 8.29 19.30 5.38
CA GLN A 25 9.12 18.09 5.43
C GLN A 25 8.40 16.93 6.16
N THR A 26 8.80 15.71 5.82
CA THR A 26 8.37 14.52 6.55
C THR A 26 8.89 14.55 8.00
N ARG A 27 8.22 13.79 8.86
CA ARG A 27 8.57 13.64 10.28
C ARG A 27 9.98 13.05 10.45
N ALA A 28 10.83 13.70 11.25
CA ALA A 28 12.21 13.27 11.50
C ALA A 28 12.30 11.97 12.33
N SER A 29 13.26 11.10 12.01
CA SER A 29 13.51 9.87 12.78
C SER A 29 14.19 10.09 14.13
N GLU A 30 14.66 11.31 14.39
CA GLU A 30 15.41 11.68 15.58
C GLU A 30 15.01 13.08 16.06
N CYS A 31 15.17 13.30 17.35
CA CYS A 31 14.94 14.60 17.96
C CYS A 31 15.97 15.60 17.42
N GLN A 32 15.49 16.66 16.77
CA GLN A 32 16.34 17.72 16.22
C GLN A 32 16.86 18.70 17.28
N GLY A 33 16.56 18.45 18.57
CA GLY A 33 17.11 19.18 19.72
C GLY A 33 18.30 18.49 20.39
N CYS A 34 18.26 17.16 20.53
CA CYS A 34 19.29 16.37 21.22
C CYS A 34 19.94 15.27 20.38
N GLY A 35 19.48 15.05 19.14
CA GLY A 35 20.00 14.02 18.23
C GLY A 35 19.60 12.58 18.56
N ARG A 36 18.88 12.33 19.66
CA ARG A 36 18.43 10.96 20.01
C ARG A 36 17.36 10.50 19.03
N ARG A 37 17.53 9.30 18.48
CA ARG A 37 16.49 8.62 17.67
C ARG A 37 15.22 8.42 18.49
N PHE A 38 14.07 8.57 17.84
CA PHE A 38 12.81 8.26 18.48
C PHE A 38 12.61 6.74 18.56
N SER A 39 12.17 6.27 19.73
CA SER A 39 11.71 4.89 19.92
C SER A 39 10.30 4.71 19.37
N ASP A 40 9.94 3.47 19.01
CA ASP A 40 8.57 3.17 18.62
C ASP A 40 7.57 3.56 19.72
N ARG A 41 6.43 4.11 19.31
CA ARG A 41 5.40 4.72 20.16
C ARG A 41 5.84 5.89 21.04
N GLN A 42 7.03 6.46 20.82
CA GLN A 42 7.49 7.60 21.61
C GLN A 42 6.72 8.88 21.24
N PRO A 43 6.16 9.64 22.20
CA PRO A 43 5.55 10.94 21.89
C PRO A 43 6.62 11.97 21.48
N TYR A 44 6.27 12.88 20.58
CA TYR A 44 7.13 13.99 20.13
C TYR A 44 6.29 15.25 19.87
N HIS A 45 6.94 16.41 19.86
CA HIS A 45 6.34 17.69 19.47
C HIS A 45 6.94 18.17 18.16
N THR A 46 6.12 18.80 17.33
CA THR A 46 6.55 19.42 16.08
C THR A 46 6.32 20.91 16.11
N LEU A 47 7.36 21.67 15.81
CA LEU A 47 7.29 23.11 15.56
C LEU A 47 7.40 23.34 14.04
N LEU A 48 6.51 24.16 13.50
CA LEU A 48 6.62 24.64 12.12
C LEU A 48 7.13 26.07 12.14
N TRP A 49 8.30 26.28 11.56
CA TRP A 49 8.94 27.58 11.45
C TRP A 49 8.69 28.18 10.08
N ALA A 50 8.25 29.43 10.00
CA ALA A 50 8.20 30.19 8.75
C ALA A 50 9.53 30.89 8.50
N ASP A 51 10.05 30.74 7.29
CA ASP A 51 11.18 31.51 6.77
C ASP A 51 10.65 32.88 6.31
N ALA A 52 11.06 33.94 6.99
CA ALA A 52 10.53 35.30 6.82
C ALA A 52 10.73 35.85 5.39
N ASP A 53 11.77 35.40 4.68
CA ASP A 53 12.18 35.97 3.40
C ASP A 53 11.79 35.10 2.19
N ALA A 54 11.44 33.84 2.40
CA ALA A 54 11.31 32.86 1.32
C ALA A 54 9.94 32.18 1.20
N GLY A 55 8.99 32.45 2.10
CA GLY A 55 7.67 31.80 2.09
C GLY A 55 7.73 30.27 2.25
N ARG A 56 8.84 29.75 2.80
CA ARG A 56 9.07 28.33 3.04
C ARG A 56 8.83 27.97 4.49
N TYR A 57 8.42 26.72 4.72
CA TYR A 57 8.25 26.19 6.06
C TYR A 57 9.34 25.17 6.40
N ARG A 58 9.85 25.25 7.64
CA ARG A 58 10.78 24.27 8.20
C ARG A 58 10.12 23.58 9.39
N ARG A 59 9.89 22.28 9.25
CA ARG A 59 9.45 21.39 10.31
C ARG A 59 10.61 21.07 11.26
N GLN A 60 10.35 21.11 12.56
CA GLN A 60 11.27 20.67 13.60
C GLN A 60 10.58 19.73 14.59
N ASP A 61 11.01 18.47 14.65
CA ASP A 61 10.49 17.46 15.59
C ASP A 61 11.43 17.30 16.79
N VAL A 62 10.88 17.36 18.00
CA VAL A 62 11.64 17.30 19.27
C VAL A 62 11.00 16.33 20.26
N CYS A 63 11.83 15.66 21.07
CA CYS A 63 11.34 14.76 22.12
C CYS A 63 10.68 15.55 23.28
N PRO A 64 9.93 14.88 24.17
CA PRO A 64 9.24 15.54 25.28
C PRO A 64 10.18 16.30 26.22
N GLU A 65 11.38 15.75 26.44
CA GLU A 65 12.42 16.37 27.28
C GLU A 65 12.92 17.71 26.68
N CYS A 66 13.29 17.70 25.39
CA CYS A 66 13.69 18.91 24.68
C CYS A 66 12.55 19.92 24.56
N TRP A 67 11.32 19.44 24.41
CA TRP A 67 10.13 20.28 24.40
C TRP A 67 10.02 21.07 25.70
N GLU A 68 9.96 20.41 26.85
CA GLU A 68 9.79 21.08 28.15
C GLU A 68 10.96 21.99 28.51
N THR A 69 12.19 21.58 28.18
CA THR A 69 13.40 22.29 28.62
C THR A 69 13.72 23.51 27.77
N ARG A 70 13.41 23.48 26.47
CA ARG A 70 13.88 24.48 25.49
C ARG A 70 12.76 25.06 24.64
N TYR A 71 12.00 24.20 23.98
CA TYR A 71 11.15 24.65 22.87
C TYR A 71 9.76 25.13 23.30
N ARG A 72 9.27 24.76 24.48
CA ARG A 72 7.96 25.20 24.98
C ARG A 72 7.86 26.71 25.16
N GLN A 73 8.94 27.35 25.61
CA GLN A 73 8.99 28.80 25.73
C GLN A 73 9.23 29.46 24.38
N GLU A 74 10.19 28.96 23.58
CA GLU A 74 10.49 29.47 22.25
C GLU A 74 9.23 29.49 21.36
N ALA A 75 8.42 28.42 21.36
CA ALA A 75 7.18 28.30 20.60
C ALA A 75 6.12 29.36 20.94
N ARG A 76 6.21 30.00 22.12
CA ARG A 76 5.26 31.02 22.56
C ARG A 76 5.75 32.45 22.30
N THR A 77 7.06 32.64 22.22
CA THR A 77 7.68 33.96 22.14
C THR A 77 8.18 34.30 20.75
N ARG A 78 8.46 33.29 19.92
CA ARG A 78 8.99 33.45 18.57
C ARG A 78 7.85 33.55 17.54
N PRO A 79 7.62 34.72 16.91
CA PRO A 79 6.61 34.84 15.85
C PRO A 79 6.92 33.99 14.62
N GLU A 80 8.17 33.55 14.46
CA GLU A 80 8.60 32.65 13.38
C GLU A 80 8.03 31.23 13.55
N VAL A 81 7.56 30.84 14.75
CA VAL A 81 6.85 29.58 14.97
C VAL A 81 5.38 29.77 14.65
N VAL A 82 4.95 29.28 13.48
CA VAL A 82 3.60 29.49 12.96
C VAL A 82 2.61 28.40 13.38
N SER A 83 3.08 27.22 13.76
CA SER A 83 2.22 26.11 14.20
C SER A 83 2.97 25.13 15.10
N LEU A 84 2.21 24.47 15.99
CA LEU A 84 2.67 23.46 16.94
C LEU A 84 1.66 22.31 16.97
N TRP A 85 2.15 21.08 16.93
CA TRP A 85 1.33 19.89 17.22
C TRP A 85 2.14 18.80 17.92
N ARG A 86 1.44 17.79 18.44
CA ARG A 86 2.03 16.60 19.09
C ARG A 86 1.69 15.36 18.28
N GLY A 87 2.63 14.43 18.20
CA GLY A 87 2.44 13.13 17.55
C GLY A 87 3.03 11.99 18.37
N VAL A 88 2.79 10.77 17.90
CA VAL A 88 3.42 9.54 18.42
C VAL A 88 4.30 8.96 17.32
N TYR A 89 5.54 8.65 17.66
CA TYR A 89 6.50 8.14 16.68
C TYR A 89 6.17 6.69 16.36
N GLU A 90 5.81 6.40 15.10
CA GLU A 90 5.75 5.02 14.62
C GLU A 90 7.06 4.69 13.91
N ALA A 91 7.75 3.67 14.41
CA ALA A 91 8.94 3.16 13.75
C ALA A 91 8.55 2.57 12.38
N PRO A 92 9.35 2.80 11.32
CA PRO A 92 9.09 2.12 10.06
C PRO A 92 9.09 0.60 10.32
N PRO A 93 8.12 -0.14 9.76
CA PRO A 93 8.11 -1.59 9.91
C PRO A 93 9.45 -2.14 9.43
N PRO A 94 9.93 -3.26 10.02
CA PRO A 94 11.13 -3.90 9.53
C PRO A 94 10.99 -4.11 8.02
N PRO A 95 12.05 -3.89 7.22
CA PRO A 95 12.01 -4.19 5.80
C PRO A 95 11.53 -5.63 5.66
N ARG A 96 10.30 -5.82 5.17
CA ARG A 96 9.87 -7.15 4.77
C ARG A 96 10.86 -7.59 3.71
N GLU A 97 11.33 -8.84 3.80
CA GLU A 97 12.07 -9.43 2.69
C GLU A 97 11.26 -9.11 1.43
N PRO A 98 11.89 -8.52 0.39
CA PRO A 98 11.19 -8.26 -0.85
C PRO A 98 10.46 -9.56 -1.21
N ILE A 99 9.16 -9.51 -1.48
CA ILE A 99 8.49 -10.59 -2.23
C ILE A 99 9.49 -10.94 -3.32
N GLN A 100 10.08 -12.14 -3.26
CA GLN A 100 11.23 -12.45 -4.10
C GLN A 100 10.74 -12.17 -5.52
N ARG A 101 11.35 -11.20 -6.20
CA ARG A 101 10.85 -10.72 -7.50
C ARG A 101 10.66 -11.91 -8.44
N ASP A 102 11.58 -12.87 -8.31
CA ASP A 102 11.60 -14.14 -9.01
C ASP A 102 10.39 -15.03 -8.66
N ALA A 103 9.88 -15.03 -7.43
CA ALA A 103 8.69 -15.77 -7.03
C ALA A 103 7.41 -15.19 -7.65
N ALA A 104 7.26 -13.85 -7.68
CA ALA A 104 6.10 -13.21 -8.30
C ALA A 104 6.09 -13.37 -9.83
N GLU A 105 7.25 -13.27 -10.47
CA GLU A 105 7.40 -13.49 -11.91
C GLU A 105 7.12 -14.95 -12.27
N SER A 106 7.70 -15.89 -11.51
CA SER A 106 7.48 -17.33 -11.72
C SER A 106 6.01 -17.69 -11.54
N LEU A 107 5.35 -17.16 -10.50
CA LEU A 107 3.93 -17.38 -10.27
C LEU A 107 3.07 -16.81 -11.41
N LEU A 108 3.37 -15.59 -11.90
CA LEU A 108 2.64 -15.04 -13.04
C LEU A 108 2.78 -15.92 -14.27
N ARG A 109 4.00 -16.41 -14.57
CA ARG A 109 4.22 -17.31 -15.70
C ARG A 109 3.40 -18.58 -15.56
N GLN A 110 3.44 -19.24 -14.41
CA GLN A 110 2.66 -20.45 -14.12
C GLN A 110 1.15 -20.22 -14.25
N LEU A 111 0.64 -19.09 -13.74
CA LEU A 111 -0.78 -18.76 -13.83
C LEU A 111 -1.24 -18.47 -15.27
N CYS A 112 -0.43 -17.75 -16.04
CA CYS A 112 -0.70 -17.49 -17.45
C CYS A 112 -0.68 -18.78 -18.28
N GLU A 113 0.29 -19.67 -18.03
CA GLU A 113 0.38 -20.98 -18.68
C GLU A 113 -0.81 -21.88 -18.33
N ARG A 114 -1.27 -21.86 -17.07
CA ARG A 114 -2.45 -22.63 -16.63
C ARG A 114 -3.74 -22.13 -17.28
N GLY A 115 -3.86 -20.83 -17.53
CA GLY A 115 -5.01 -20.24 -18.22
C GLY A 115 -6.36 -20.42 -17.49
N ASP A 116 -6.34 -20.71 -16.19
CA ASP A 116 -7.54 -20.99 -15.40
C ASP A 116 -8.27 -19.68 -15.03
N PRO A 117 -9.54 -19.50 -15.46
CA PRO A 117 -10.30 -18.28 -15.21
C PRO A 117 -10.42 -17.88 -13.73
N ARG A 118 -10.30 -18.84 -12.79
CA ARG A 118 -10.41 -18.55 -11.35
C ARG A 118 -9.34 -17.59 -10.87
N TYR A 119 -8.17 -17.59 -11.53
CA TYR A 119 -7.04 -16.76 -11.14
C TYR A 119 -6.92 -15.47 -11.92
N ARG A 120 -7.91 -15.11 -12.77
CA ARG A 120 -7.85 -13.90 -13.60
C ARG A 120 -7.54 -12.65 -12.78
N SER A 121 -8.18 -12.51 -11.62
CA SER A 121 -7.94 -11.39 -10.69
C SER A 121 -6.52 -11.40 -10.13
N ALA A 122 -6.00 -12.57 -9.74
CA ALA A 122 -4.64 -12.71 -9.23
C ALA A 122 -3.59 -12.41 -10.31
N VAL A 123 -3.77 -12.92 -11.54
CA VAL A 123 -2.92 -12.62 -12.70
C VAL A 123 -2.88 -11.13 -12.97
N TYR A 124 -4.04 -10.47 -12.98
CA TYR A 124 -4.12 -9.03 -13.20
C TYR A 124 -3.37 -8.23 -12.13
N ILE A 125 -3.59 -8.53 -10.85
CA ILE A 125 -2.91 -7.82 -9.75
C ILE A 125 -1.39 -8.07 -9.79
N LEU A 126 -0.95 -9.30 -10.04
CA LEU A 126 0.48 -9.60 -10.20
C LEU A 126 1.10 -8.78 -11.35
N ALA A 127 0.45 -8.71 -12.50
CA ALA A 127 0.92 -7.92 -13.64
C ALA A 127 1.06 -6.43 -13.28
N VAL A 128 0.04 -5.83 -12.65
CA VAL A 128 0.08 -4.42 -12.19
C VAL A 128 1.17 -4.20 -11.13
N MET A 129 1.37 -5.15 -10.21
CA MET A 129 2.46 -5.09 -9.23
C MET A 129 3.83 -5.03 -9.92
N MET A 130 4.05 -5.87 -10.94
CA MET A 130 5.29 -5.90 -11.71
C MET A 130 5.48 -4.67 -12.60
N GLU A 131 4.41 -4.13 -13.18
CA GLU A 131 4.43 -2.86 -13.92
C GLU A 131 4.91 -1.72 -13.01
N ARG A 132 4.37 -1.60 -11.79
CA ARG A 132 4.81 -0.58 -10.81
C ARG A 132 6.26 -0.75 -10.38
N LYS A 133 6.77 -1.99 -10.38
CA LYS A 133 8.19 -2.31 -10.13
C LYS A 133 9.08 -2.14 -11.37
N ARG A 134 8.52 -1.73 -12.52
CA ARG A 134 9.18 -1.55 -13.81
C ARG A 134 9.75 -2.85 -14.40
N LEU A 135 9.20 -4.00 -14.02
CA LEU A 135 9.61 -5.31 -14.55
C LEU A 135 8.89 -5.63 -15.87
N LEU A 136 7.61 -5.25 -15.96
CA LEU A 136 6.79 -5.34 -17.16
C LEU A 136 6.57 -3.94 -17.78
N ARG A 137 6.44 -3.89 -19.10
CA ARG A 137 5.98 -2.71 -19.85
C ARG A 137 4.78 -3.09 -20.71
N VAL A 138 3.77 -2.22 -20.76
CA VAL A 138 2.66 -2.37 -21.69
C VAL A 138 3.18 -2.13 -23.11
N LYS A 139 3.05 -3.11 -24.00
CA LYS A 139 3.31 -2.97 -25.45
C LYS A 139 2.06 -2.61 -26.21
N GLU A 140 0.94 -3.23 -25.84
CA GLU A 140 -0.34 -2.99 -26.47
C GLU A 140 -1.47 -3.05 -25.44
N GLN A 141 -2.53 -2.30 -25.70
CA GLN A 141 -3.78 -2.38 -24.96
C GLN A 141 -4.94 -2.31 -25.95
N PHE A 142 -5.92 -3.18 -25.79
CA PHE A 142 -7.11 -3.20 -26.65
C PHE A 142 -8.32 -3.74 -25.90
N TRP A 143 -9.50 -3.57 -26.49
CA TRP A 143 -10.75 -4.11 -25.98
C TRP A 143 -11.19 -5.30 -26.83
N ARG A 144 -11.58 -6.39 -26.17
CA ARG A 144 -12.14 -7.58 -26.82
C ARG A 144 -13.18 -8.20 -25.91
N ASP A 145 -14.33 -8.58 -26.47
CA ASP A 145 -15.42 -9.23 -25.73
C ASP A 145 -15.87 -8.44 -24.49
N GLY A 146 -15.84 -7.10 -24.56
CA GLY A 146 -16.22 -6.22 -23.46
C GLY A 146 -15.17 -6.12 -22.33
N CYS A 147 -14.01 -6.76 -22.48
CA CYS A 147 -12.91 -6.75 -21.53
C CYS A 147 -11.73 -5.95 -22.06
N ARG A 148 -11.06 -5.18 -21.20
CA ARG A 148 -9.76 -4.58 -21.53
C ARG A 148 -8.67 -5.64 -21.44
N ILE A 149 -7.79 -5.70 -22.43
CA ILE A 149 -6.68 -6.65 -22.51
C ILE A 149 -5.38 -5.86 -22.61
N PHE A 150 -4.39 -6.29 -21.83
CA PHE A 150 -3.03 -5.78 -21.86
C PHE A 150 -2.08 -6.83 -22.42
N VAL A 151 -1.21 -6.40 -23.33
CA VAL A 151 -0.05 -7.17 -23.78
C VAL A 151 1.17 -6.57 -23.12
N TYR A 152 1.69 -7.27 -22.11
CA TYR A 152 2.89 -6.88 -21.38
C TYR A 152 4.12 -7.55 -21.97
N GLU A 153 5.25 -6.84 -21.98
CA GLU A 153 6.57 -7.38 -22.27
C GLU A 153 7.47 -7.25 -21.05
N HIS A 154 8.18 -8.33 -20.73
CA HIS A 154 9.18 -8.32 -19.68
C HIS A 154 10.44 -7.59 -20.12
N THR A 155 10.83 -6.58 -19.34
CA THR A 155 11.87 -5.62 -19.71
C THR A 155 13.26 -6.22 -19.90
N ARG A 156 13.55 -7.36 -19.27
CA ARG A 156 14.86 -8.01 -19.33
C ARG A 156 14.89 -9.19 -20.31
N THR A 157 13.85 -10.03 -20.30
CA THR A 157 13.84 -11.29 -21.08
C THR A 157 13.09 -11.16 -22.39
N GLY A 158 12.22 -10.15 -22.55
CA GLY A 158 11.37 -10.00 -23.73
C GLY A 158 10.14 -10.92 -23.74
N ASP A 159 9.88 -11.66 -22.65
CA ASP A 159 8.69 -12.51 -22.55
C ASP A 159 7.41 -11.68 -22.65
N VAL A 160 6.40 -12.23 -23.33
CA VAL A 160 5.13 -11.55 -23.56
C VAL A 160 4.02 -12.22 -22.74
N PHE A 161 3.26 -11.42 -21.98
CA PHE A 161 2.11 -11.85 -21.20
C PHE A 161 0.85 -11.15 -21.69
N THR A 162 -0.21 -11.91 -21.95
CA THR A 162 -1.54 -11.37 -22.29
C THR A 162 -2.45 -11.47 -21.08
N VAL A 163 -2.85 -10.33 -20.54
CA VAL A 163 -3.60 -10.25 -19.28
C VAL A 163 -4.93 -9.52 -19.49
N GLN A 164 -6.02 -10.15 -19.08
CA GLN A 164 -7.36 -9.58 -19.10
C GLN A 164 -7.61 -8.79 -17.82
N ASP A 165 -8.19 -7.59 -17.95
CA ASP A 165 -8.68 -6.78 -16.84
C ASP A 165 -10.03 -7.32 -16.34
N PRO A 166 -10.11 -7.88 -15.11
CA PRO A 166 -11.36 -8.41 -14.59
C PRO A 166 -12.37 -7.32 -14.18
N ALA A 167 -12.05 -6.03 -14.36
CA ALA A 167 -12.83 -4.90 -13.89
C ALA A 167 -13.08 -4.95 -12.37
N LEU A 168 -12.00 -5.20 -11.60
CA LEU A 168 -12.03 -5.35 -10.15
C LEU A 168 -12.64 -4.13 -9.45
N LYS A 169 -13.57 -4.39 -8.53
CA LYS A 169 -14.17 -3.39 -7.65
C LYS A 169 -13.31 -3.19 -6.41
N LEU A 170 -13.37 -1.99 -5.82
CA LEU A 170 -12.64 -1.68 -4.59
C LEU A 170 -12.95 -2.66 -3.44
N SER A 171 -14.20 -3.13 -3.35
CA SER A 171 -14.63 -4.10 -2.33
C SER A 171 -13.99 -5.49 -2.47
N GLU A 172 -13.52 -5.84 -3.66
CA GLU A 172 -12.95 -7.17 -3.95
C GLU A 172 -11.42 -7.19 -3.71
N LEU A 173 -10.79 -6.02 -3.54
CA LEU A 173 -9.34 -5.89 -3.45
C LEU A 173 -8.75 -6.64 -2.24
N ASP A 174 -9.40 -6.58 -1.08
CA ASP A 174 -8.89 -7.24 0.13
C ASP A 174 -8.88 -8.76 0.02
N GLU A 175 -9.87 -9.33 -0.68
CA GLU A 175 -9.93 -10.77 -0.95
C GLU A 175 -8.85 -11.18 -1.97
N VAL A 176 -8.75 -10.45 -3.08
CA VAL A 176 -7.76 -10.75 -4.11
C VAL A 176 -6.33 -10.58 -3.58
N GLN A 177 -6.07 -9.59 -2.73
CA GLN A 177 -4.76 -9.41 -2.09
C GLN A 177 -4.40 -10.58 -1.18
N ARG A 178 -5.35 -11.10 -0.40
CA ARG A 178 -5.15 -12.30 0.42
C ARG A 178 -4.86 -13.52 -0.43
N GLU A 179 -5.57 -13.68 -1.54
CA GLU A 179 -5.34 -14.79 -2.47
C GLU A 179 -3.95 -14.71 -3.11
N VAL A 180 -3.55 -13.53 -3.60
CA VAL A 180 -2.21 -13.32 -4.17
C VAL A 180 -1.12 -13.59 -3.13
N ALA A 181 -1.30 -13.14 -1.88
CA ALA A 181 -0.36 -13.42 -0.80
C ALA A 181 -0.24 -14.93 -0.54
N ARG A 182 -1.37 -15.63 -0.45
CA ARG A 182 -1.40 -17.10 -0.28
C ARG A 182 -0.68 -17.82 -1.42
N LEU A 183 -0.94 -17.43 -2.67
CA LEU A 183 -0.29 -18.02 -3.84
C LEU A 183 1.22 -17.76 -3.88
N LEU A 184 1.67 -16.59 -3.40
CA LEU A 184 3.10 -16.27 -3.29
C LEU A 184 3.79 -17.07 -2.18
N GLU A 185 3.09 -17.37 -1.09
CA GLU A 185 3.64 -18.14 0.04
C GLU A 185 3.63 -19.65 -0.21
N GLN A 186 2.55 -20.17 -0.79
CA GLN A 186 2.29 -21.61 -0.91
C GLN A 186 2.54 -22.16 -2.32
N GLY A 187 2.67 -21.29 -3.31
CA GLY A 187 2.71 -21.67 -4.71
C GLY A 187 1.35 -22.06 -5.27
N LEU A 188 1.33 -22.51 -6.53
CA LEU A 188 0.10 -22.87 -7.22
C LEU A 188 -0.36 -24.29 -6.83
N PRO A 189 -1.60 -24.49 -6.34
CA PRO A 189 -2.08 -25.82 -6.00
C PRO A 189 -2.21 -26.71 -7.25
N PRO A 190 -2.01 -28.04 -7.13
CA PRO A 190 -2.09 -28.96 -8.26
C PRO A 190 -3.45 -28.88 -8.95
N ALA A 191 -3.46 -29.10 -10.27
CA ALA A 191 -4.68 -29.07 -11.07
C ALA A 191 -5.71 -30.08 -10.48
N GLY A 192 -6.89 -29.60 -10.12
CA GLY A 192 -7.96 -30.41 -9.51
C GLY A 192 -8.07 -30.36 -7.98
N SER A 193 -7.18 -29.64 -7.29
CA SER A 193 -7.39 -29.34 -5.86
C SER A 193 -8.13 -28.01 -5.70
N ASP A 194 -9.39 -28.11 -5.27
CA ASP A 194 -10.15 -26.96 -4.84
C ASP A 194 -9.60 -26.43 -3.52
N PRO A 195 -9.42 -25.11 -3.35
CA PRO A 195 -8.97 -24.52 -2.10
C PRO A 195 -10.08 -24.49 -1.02
N GLY A 196 -11.11 -25.33 -1.15
CA GLY A 196 -12.25 -25.43 -0.24
C GLY A 196 -12.51 -26.84 0.32
N SER A 197 -11.72 -27.85 -0.06
CA SER A 197 -11.85 -29.19 0.51
C SER A 197 -10.95 -29.32 1.73
N ASP A 198 -11.48 -28.92 2.88
CA ASP A 198 -10.97 -29.29 4.19
C ASP A 198 -11.00 -30.82 4.32
N PRO A 199 -9.87 -31.53 4.50
CA PRO A 199 -9.90 -32.97 4.73
C PRO A 199 -10.15 -33.22 6.22
N GLY A 200 -11.38 -32.97 6.65
CA GLY A 200 -11.83 -33.07 8.04
C GLY A 200 -13.05 -33.99 8.19
N ALA A 201 -13.06 -35.15 7.53
CA ALA A 201 -14.08 -36.17 7.77
C ALA A 201 -13.57 -37.57 7.40
N THR A 202 -12.61 -38.09 8.15
CA THR A 202 -12.39 -39.54 8.22
C THR A 202 -13.50 -40.11 9.10
N GLY A 203 -14.58 -40.55 8.45
CA GLY A 203 -15.60 -41.37 9.10
C GLY A 203 -14.99 -42.73 9.45
N GLU A 204 -14.83 -42.99 10.74
CA GLU A 204 -14.59 -44.34 11.26
C GLU A 204 -15.92 -45.09 11.27
N THR A 205 -16.20 -45.83 10.20
CA THR A 205 -17.21 -46.89 10.20
C THR A 205 -16.66 -48.13 10.92
N GLY A 206 -17.46 -48.63 11.85
CA GLY A 206 -17.09 -49.65 12.83
C GLY A 206 -16.79 -51.05 12.29
N THR A 207 -16.13 -51.82 13.16
CA THR A 207 -16.03 -53.28 13.08
C THR A 207 -16.84 -53.86 14.23
N GLU A 208 -18.02 -54.40 13.91
CA GLU A 208 -18.83 -55.22 14.79
C GLU A 208 -18.56 -56.70 14.47
N ALA A 209 -18.17 -57.48 15.48
CA ALA A 209 -18.11 -58.92 15.40
C ALA A 209 -18.55 -59.58 16.71
N ALA A 210 -19.45 -60.56 16.55
CA ALA A 210 -19.73 -61.74 17.38
C ALA A 210 -20.79 -61.68 18.51
N MET A 211 -22.05 -61.95 18.13
CA MET A 211 -22.78 -63.24 18.33
C MET A 211 -23.00 -63.79 19.76
N ALA A 212 -24.28 -63.86 20.22
CA ALA A 212 -24.89 -65.05 20.85
C ALA A 212 -26.41 -64.90 21.09
N ALA A 213 -27.13 -66.01 20.95
CA ALA A 213 -28.58 -66.18 20.74
C ALA A 213 -29.53 -65.88 21.94
N PRO A 214 -30.84 -65.67 21.68
CA PRO A 214 -31.87 -65.86 22.69
C PRO A 214 -32.61 -67.20 22.51
N ASP A 215 -32.70 -67.94 23.61
CA ASP A 215 -33.58 -69.10 23.78
C ASP A 215 -35.02 -68.60 24.02
N ALA A 216 -36.01 -69.30 23.45
CA ALA A 216 -37.44 -69.06 23.61
C ALA A 216 -38.03 -70.20 24.48
N PRO A 217 -39.34 -70.28 24.84
CA PRO A 217 -40.46 -69.40 24.50
C PRO A 217 -41.44 -69.10 25.68
N ALA A 218 -42.52 -68.39 25.33
CA ALA A 218 -43.75 -68.09 26.09
C ALA A 218 -44.35 -69.32 26.83
N ARG A 219 -45.14 -69.22 27.92
CA ARG A 219 -46.38 -68.45 28.24
C ARG A 219 -46.90 -69.03 29.61
N PRO A 220 -47.98 -68.56 30.27
CA PRO A 220 -48.79 -67.35 30.11
C PRO A 220 -48.61 -66.30 31.22
#